data_AF-A0A1G3BK92-F1
#
_entry.id   AF-A0A1G3BK92-F1
#
_cell.length_a   1.000
_cell.length_b   1.000
_cell.length_c   1.000
_cell.angle_alpha   90.00
_cell.angle_beta   90.00
_cell.angle_gamma   90.00
#
_symmetry.space_group_name_H-M   'P 1'
#
loop_
_entity.id
_entity.type
_entity.pdbx_description
1 polymer ?
#
loop_
_entity_poly.entity_id
_entity_poly.type
_entity_poly.pdbx_seq_one_letter_code
_entity_poly.pdbx_strand_id
1 'polypeptide(L)'
;MAKSSIFYTCQACGWHSKKWLGRCGGCGEWDSLVEECEQPEAAVSGFRHAAFPGEKPRPLSKIDLTEEARTITGIEEFDRVLGGGIVKGSAVLIGGPPGIGKSTLLLQVCHAMGKNGRTPLYITGEESLVQVKLRADRLGIDSDRILLGVETSLENILGHIEAQRPSLVVIDSIQMISKAGLPSAPGTLPQVSQCANELVFAAKATGSAVFIVGHVTKQGMLAGPRVLEHMADTVLYFEGEKAQPFRVLRAVKNRFGPTDEVAIFEMRAGGLSPVEDLSRLFLSSVNAKTSGTAVISAMEGTRPLLLEVQALVTRTNFGTPERRVSGVDRNRVSMLIAVLEKRLGLQLGNQDVFVNAVGGVRVDEPAADMGIAMSIVSSFREKPIPSGVVLLGEVGLAGEVRTISYVGTRLREAARHGFKKAIIPAGGSKESGDVGDIELIEVSSLSEAVEHLWG
;
A
#
# COMPACT_ATOMS: atom_id res chain seq x y z
N MET A 1 24.67 -21.56 -47.37
CA MET A 1 23.34 -21.58 -46.74
C MET A 1 23.42 -22.48 -45.51
N ALA A 2 23.55 -21.90 -44.32
CA ALA A 2 23.61 -22.65 -43.08
C ALA A 2 22.21 -23.19 -42.76
N LYS A 3 22.09 -24.51 -42.56
CA LYS A 3 20.82 -25.15 -42.17
C LYS A 3 20.51 -24.74 -40.73
N SER A 4 19.41 -24.03 -40.51
CA SER A 4 18.86 -23.78 -39.18
C SER A 4 18.51 -25.12 -38.52
N SER A 5 19.17 -25.45 -37.41
CA SER A 5 18.81 -26.61 -36.60
C SER A 5 17.55 -26.30 -35.80
N ILE A 6 16.54 -27.15 -35.93
CA ILE A 6 15.29 -27.09 -35.17
C ILE A 6 15.50 -27.86 -33.86
N PHE A 7 15.16 -27.25 -32.73
CA PHE A 7 15.13 -27.89 -31.41
C PHE A 7 13.78 -27.67 -30.76
N TYR A 8 13.47 -28.48 -29.75
CA TYR A 8 12.23 -28.42 -29.00
C TYR A 8 12.56 -28.20 -27.53
N THR A 9 12.05 -27.12 -26.97
CA THR A 9 12.31 -26.70 -25.58
C THR A 9 11.04 -26.84 -24.76
N CYS A 10 11.11 -27.51 -23.61
CA CYS A 10 9.99 -27.62 -22.69
C CYS A 10 9.77 -26.29 -21.94
N GLN A 11 8.60 -25.68 -22.08
CA GLN A 11 8.26 -24.41 -21.41
C GLN A 11 8.17 -24.53 -19.88
N ALA A 12 7.97 -25.74 -19.35
CA ALA A 12 7.83 -25.96 -17.91
C ALA A 12 9.16 -26.18 -17.18
N CYS A 13 10.15 -26.79 -17.83
CA CYS A 13 11.41 -27.18 -17.16
C CYS A 13 12.70 -26.89 -17.96
N GLY A 14 12.61 -26.35 -19.17
CA GLY A 14 13.77 -26.01 -19.99
C GLY A 14 14.52 -27.22 -20.56
N TRP A 15 13.90 -28.41 -20.62
CA TRP A 15 14.51 -29.59 -21.23
C TRP A 15 14.49 -29.50 -22.76
N HIS A 16 15.63 -29.78 -23.42
CA HIS A 16 15.79 -29.63 -24.88
C HIS A 16 15.87 -30.99 -25.58
N SER A 17 15.23 -31.10 -26.76
CA SER A 17 15.31 -32.26 -27.65
C SER A 17 15.43 -31.85 -29.11
N LYS A 18 16.12 -32.65 -29.93
CA LYS A 18 16.18 -32.47 -31.40
C LYS A 18 14.98 -33.08 -32.14
N LYS A 19 14.08 -33.76 -31.42
CA LYS A 19 12.88 -34.40 -31.97
C LYS A 19 11.67 -34.08 -31.10
N TRP A 20 10.52 -33.85 -31.73
CA TRP A 20 9.25 -33.74 -31.03
C TRP A 20 8.91 -35.08 -30.39
N LEU A 21 8.67 -35.08 -29.07
CA LEU A 21 8.41 -36.30 -28.31
C LEU A 21 7.00 -36.33 -27.70
N GLY A 22 6.19 -35.27 -27.87
CA GLY A 22 4.84 -35.11 -27.30
C GLY A 22 4.80 -34.98 -25.77
N ARG A 23 5.74 -35.64 -25.08
CA ARG A 23 5.95 -35.62 -23.64
C ARG A 23 7.39 -35.20 -23.34
N CYS A 24 7.55 -34.26 -22.41
CA CYS A 24 8.87 -33.78 -22.01
C CYS A 24 9.67 -34.88 -21.27
N GLY A 25 10.91 -35.14 -21.70
CA GLY A 25 11.80 -36.11 -21.05
C GLY A 25 12.29 -35.70 -19.65
N GLY A 26 12.30 -34.41 -19.33
CA GLY A 26 12.68 -33.89 -18.02
C GLY A 26 11.56 -33.92 -16.97
N CYS A 27 10.43 -33.24 -17.22
CA CYS A 27 9.33 -33.12 -16.24
C CYS A 27 8.16 -34.08 -16.47
N GLY A 28 8.10 -34.77 -17.62
CA GLY A 28 7.03 -35.72 -17.93
C GLY A 28 5.68 -35.12 -18.32
N GLU A 29 5.57 -33.80 -18.46
CA GLU A 29 4.37 -33.13 -18.96
C GLU A 29 4.13 -33.37 -20.46
N TRP A 30 2.86 -33.38 -20.84
CA TRP A 30 2.41 -33.46 -22.23
C TRP A 30 2.20 -32.06 -22.82
N ASP A 31 2.40 -31.92 -24.13
CA ASP A 31 2.19 -30.67 -24.90
C ASP A 31 2.97 -29.43 -24.40
N SER A 32 4.03 -29.63 -23.61
CA SER A 32 4.86 -28.55 -23.08
C SER A 32 6.10 -28.22 -23.93
N LEU A 33 6.38 -29.00 -24.96
CA LEU A 33 7.49 -28.78 -25.90
C LEU A 33 7.08 -27.73 -26.93
N VAL A 34 7.94 -26.75 -27.19
CA VAL A 34 7.73 -25.73 -28.24
C VAL A 34 8.93 -25.71 -29.18
N GLU A 35 8.67 -25.54 -30.47
CA GLU A 35 9.69 -25.49 -31.52
C GLU A 35 10.47 -24.17 -31.46
N GLU A 36 11.79 -24.27 -31.32
CA GLU A 36 12.72 -23.14 -31.36
C GLU A 36 13.74 -23.38 -32.49
N CYS A 37 13.91 -22.39 -33.36
CA CYS A 37 14.92 -22.41 -34.41
C CYS A 37 16.17 -21.68 -33.93
N GLU A 38 17.35 -22.31 -34.04
CA GLU A 38 18.62 -21.60 -33.98
C GLU A 38 18.70 -20.64 -35.17
N GLN A 39 18.44 -19.36 -34.92
CA GLN A 39 18.89 -18.31 -35.82
C GLN A 39 20.39 -18.11 -35.58
N PRO A 40 21.24 -18.11 -36.62
CA PRO A 40 22.62 -17.66 -36.45
C PRO A 40 22.57 -16.23 -35.90
N GLU A 41 23.26 -15.98 -34.79
CA GLU A 41 23.35 -14.66 -34.16
C GLU A 41 23.73 -13.62 -35.23
N ALA A 42 22.74 -12.90 -35.75
CA ALA A 42 22.98 -11.69 -36.49
C ALA A 42 23.66 -10.74 -35.50
N ALA A 43 24.85 -10.25 -35.85
CA ALA A 43 25.60 -9.33 -35.03
C ALA A 43 24.70 -8.14 -34.64
N VAL A 44 24.15 -8.17 -33.42
CA VAL A 44 23.28 -7.13 -32.90
C VAL A 44 24.18 -5.97 -32.51
N SER A 45 24.27 -4.98 -33.39
CA SER A 45 24.79 -3.67 -33.06
C SER A 45 23.75 -2.92 -32.23
N GLY A 46 23.91 -2.90 -30.90
CA GLY A 46 23.11 -2.04 -30.02
C GLY A 46 23.09 -2.53 -28.58
N PHE A 47 23.58 -1.70 -27.67
CA PHE A 47 23.80 -1.97 -26.25
C PHE A 47 24.79 -3.11 -25.93
N ARG A 48 26.08 -2.74 -25.87
CA ARG A 48 26.97 -3.42 -24.92
C ARG A 48 26.26 -3.36 -23.56
N HIS A 49 25.98 -4.50 -22.95
CA HIS A 49 25.63 -4.57 -21.54
C HIS A 49 26.71 -3.80 -20.77
N ALA A 50 26.45 -2.54 -20.46
CA ALA A 50 27.37 -1.68 -19.73
C ALA A 50 27.28 -2.09 -18.28
N ALA A 51 27.75 -3.32 -17.98
CA ALA A 51 27.75 -3.92 -16.65
C ALA A 51 27.98 -2.82 -15.61
N PHE A 52 27.19 -2.81 -14.53
CA PHE A 52 27.31 -1.85 -13.42
C PHE A 52 28.78 -1.44 -13.32
N PRO A 53 29.13 -0.13 -13.44
CA PRO A 53 30.52 0.29 -13.45
C PRO A 53 31.19 -0.43 -12.30
N GLY A 54 32.05 -1.39 -12.63
CA GLY A 54 32.44 -2.45 -11.70
C GLY A 54 33.21 -1.83 -10.56
N GLU A 55 32.51 -1.40 -9.53
CA GLU A 55 33.15 -0.79 -8.39
C GLU A 55 34.00 -1.86 -7.74
N LYS A 56 35.27 -1.52 -7.53
CA LYS A 56 36.19 -2.42 -6.83
C LYS A 56 35.61 -2.69 -5.44
N PRO A 57 35.56 -3.96 -4.99
CA PRO A 57 35.10 -4.28 -3.64
C PRO A 57 35.87 -3.48 -2.60
N ARG A 58 35.16 -2.79 -1.71
CA ARG A 58 35.73 -2.04 -0.58
C ARG A 58 35.20 -2.62 0.73
N PRO A 59 36.00 -2.61 1.82
CA PRO A 59 35.48 -2.94 3.14
C PRO A 59 34.31 -2.03 3.50
N LEU A 60 33.26 -2.59 4.11
CA LEU A 60 32.06 -1.85 4.52
C LEU A 60 32.40 -0.60 5.35
N SER A 61 33.42 -0.67 6.19
CA SER A 61 33.91 0.44 7.02
C SER A 61 34.56 1.61 6.26
N LYS A 62 34.85 1.44 4.96
CA LYS A 62 35.45 2.46 4.10
C LYS A 62 34.46 3.01 3.05
N ILE A 63 33.18 2.68 3.20
CA ILE A 63 32.11 3.21 2.37
C ILE A 63 31.56 4.44 3.09
N ASP A 64 31.78 5.62 2.51
CA ASP A 64 31.22 6.85 3.06
C ASP A 64 29.70 6.79 2.99
N LEU A 65 29.03 7.02 4.13
CA LEU A 65 27.59 7.24 4.21
C LEU A 65 27.29 8.65 3.67
N THR A 66 27.49 8.87 2.37
CA THR A 66 26.82 10.01 1.73
C THR A 66 25.34 9.69 1.74
N GLU A 67 24.53 10.49 2.45
CA GLU A 67 23.07 10.40 2.35
C GLU A 67 22.71 10.26 0.88
N GLU A 68 22.04 9.16 0.52
CA GLU A 68 21.60 8.93 -0.85
C GLU A 68 20.85 10.19 -1.29
N ALA A 69 21.28 10.79 -2.41
CA ALA A 69 20.76 12.08 -2.83
C ALA A 69 19.26 11.96 -3.18
N ARG A 70 18.39 12.18 -2.19
CA ARG A 70 16.94 12.15 -2.32
C ARG A 70 16.45 13.44 -2.96
N THR A 71 15.44 13.31 -3.81
CA THR A 71 14.70 14.45 -4.34
C THR A 71 13.30 14.41 -3.75
N ILE A 72 13.00 15.38 -2.90
CA ILE A 72 11.66 15.59 -2.33
C ILE A 72 10.74 16.06 -3.46
N THR A 73 9.60 15.41 -3.62
CA THR A 73 8.61 15.77 -4.64
C THR A 73 7.80 16.98 -4.20
N GLY A 74 7.55 17.14 -2.91
CA GLY A 74 6.64 18.14 -2.34
C GLY A 74 5.22 17.62 -2.15
N ILE A 75 5.00 16.33 -2.43
CA ILE A 75 3.78 15.61 -2.04
C ILE A 75 4.13 14.81 -0.78
N GLU A 76 3.91 15.41 0.40
CA GLU A 76 4.42 14.88 1.68
C GLU A 76 4.08 13.40 1.92
N GLU A 77 2.82 13.02 1.71
CA GLU A 77 2.37 11.63 1.87
C GLU A 77 3.14 10.67 0.95
N PHE A 78 3.40 11.08 -0.29
CA PHE A 78 4.13 10.27 -1.27
C PHE A 78 5.63 10.18 -0.93
N ASP A 79 6.23 11.31 -0.55
CA ASP A 79 7.63 11.36 -0.12
C ASP A 79 7.85 10.47 1.11
N ARG A 80 6.91 10.46 2.06
CA ARG A 80 6.95 9.60 3.25
C ARG A 80 6.91 8.12 2.89
N VAL A 81 6.01 7.70 2.00
CA VAL A 81 5.93 6.30 1.53
C VAL A 81 7.22 5.85 0.85
N LEU A 82 7.94 6.77 0.20
CA LEU A 82 9.27 6.51 -0.37
C LEU A 82 10.43 6.59 0.65
N GLY A 83 10.15 6.88 1.92
CA GLY A 83 11.17 7.02 2.97
C GLY A 83 11.87 8.37 2.99
N GLY A 84 11.21 9.44 2.55
CA GLY A 84 11.75 10.80 2.51
C GLY A 84 12.06 11.34 1.11
N GLY A 85 11.43 10.77 0.07
CA GLY A 85 11.53 11.23 -1.32
C GLY A 85 12.20 10.25 -2.29
N ILE A 86 12.34 10.65 -3.55
CA ILE A 86 12.81 9.81 -4.65
C ILE A 86 14.34 9.67 -4.61
N VAL A 87 14.84 8.44 -4.52
CA VAL A 87 16.27 8.14 -4.57
C VAL A 87 16.79 8.13 -6.01
N LYS A 88 17.93 8.80 -6.28
CA LYS A 88 18.57 8.77 -7.62
C LYS A 88 19.00 7.36 -8.00
N GLY A 89 18.81 6.98 -9.26
CA GLY A 89 19.14 5.63 -9.73
C GLY A 89 18.24 4.54 -9.13
N SER A 90 17.15 4.87 -8.46
CA SER A 90 16.23 3.87 -7.90
C SER A 90 15.23 3.35 -8.93
N ALA A 91 14.76 2.13 -8.71
CA ALA A 91 13.63 1.56 -9.42
C ALA A 91 12.42 1.42 -8.51
N VAL A 92 11.30 2.06 -8.88
CA VAL A 92 10.04 2.04 -8.15
C VAL A 92 8.95 1.38 -9.00
N LEU A 93 8.35 0.30 -8.51
CA LEU A 93 7.19 -0.35 -9.13
C LEU A 93 5.91 0.16 -8.47
N ILE A 94 4.94 0.62 -9.26
CA ILE A 94 3.59 0.95 -8.78
C ILE A 94 2.58 -0.05 -9.36
N GLY A 95 2.11 -0.94 -8.49
CA GLY A 95 1.04 -1.89 -8.77
C GLY A 95 -0.34 -1.35 -8.40
N GLY A 96 -1.38 -1.81 -9.07
CA GLY A 96 -2.77 -1.56 -8.66
C GLY A 96 -3.78 -1.84 -9.77
N PRO A 97 -5.08 -1.95 -9.43
CA PRO A 97 -6.11 -2.22 -10.41
C PRO A 97 -6.22 -1.07 -11.45
N PRO A 98 -6.70 -1.36 -12.66
CA PRO A 98 -6.95 -0.33 -13.67
C PRO A 98 -7.97 0.69 -13.15
N GLY A 99 -7.73 1.97 -13.43
CA GLY A 99 -8.62 3.07 -13.02
C GLY A 99 -8.48 3.55 -11.57
N ILE A 100 -7.56 2.99 -10.77
CA ILE A 100 -7.36 3.43 -9.37
C ILE A 100 -6.74 4.83 -9.25
N GLY A 101 -5.99 5.26 -10.27
CA GLY A 101 -5.33 6.57 -10.31
C GLY A 101 -3.80 6.56 -10.44
N LYS A 102 -3.17 5.43 -10.81
CA LYS A 102 -1.69 5.32 -10.96
C LYS A 102 -1.10 6.38 -11.89
N SER A 103 -1.63 6.48 -13.11
CA SER A 103 -1.21 7.48 -14.11
C SER A 103 -1.45 8.92 -13.62
N THR A 104 -2.57 9.15 -12.91
CA THR A 104 -2.88 10.45 -12.29
C THR A 104 -1.83 10.83 -11.25
N LEU A 105 -1.49 9.92 -10.33
CA LEU A 105 -0.48 10.13 -9.30
C LEU A 105 0.87 10.46 -9.93
N LEU A 106 1.29 9.68 -10.92
CA LEU A 106 2.60 9.84 -11.55
C LEU A 106 2.71 11.13 -12.38
N LEU A 107 1.64 11.55 -13.06
CA LEU A 107 1.61 12.87 -13.70
C LEU A 107 1.73 13.99 -12.67
N GLN A 108 1.06 13.91 -11.52
CA GLN A 108 1.20 14.89 -10.44
C GLN A 108 2.62 14.90 -9.85
N VAL A 109 3.26 13.73 -9.72
CA VAL A 109 4.68 13.62 -9.31
C VAL A 109 5.61 14.28 -10.35
N CYS A 110 5.39 14.04 -11.64
CA CYS A 110 6.14 14.71 -12.70
C CYS A 110 5.96 16.24 -12.64
N HIS A 111 4.75 16.72 -12.39
CA HIS A 111 4.50 18.15 -12.18
C HIS A 111 5.28 18.73 -11.02
N ALA A 112 5.23 18.06 -9.87
CA ALA A 112 5.94 18.49 -8.66
C ALA A 112 7.47 18.52 -8.88
N MET A 113 8.01 17.52 -9.58
CA MET A 113 9.42 17.48 -9.98
C MET A 113 9.78 18.61 -10.96
N GLY A 114 8.91 18.90 -11.94
CA GLY A 114 9.07 20.01 -12.88
C GLY A 114 9.17 21.36 -12.19
N LYS A 115 8.30 21.60 -11.19
CA LYS A 115 8.34 22.80 -10.34
C LYS A 115 9.65 22.91 -9.57
N ASN A 116 10.21 21.80 -9.11
CA ASN A 116 11.46 21.75 -8.34
C ASN A 116 12.74 21.83 -9.21
N GLY A 117 12.67 22.33 -10.44
CA GLY A 117 13.87 22.49 -11.27
C GLY A 117 14.23 21.29 -12.14
N ARG A 118 13.48 20.19 -12.07
CA ARG A 118 13.88 18.90 -12.64
C ARG A 118 13.14 18.58 -13.94
N THR A 119 13.69 17.66 -14.72
CA THR A 119 13.15 17.29 -16.05
C THR A 119 12.69 15.83 -16.01
N PRO A 120 11.41 15.55 -15.78
CA PRO A 120 10.85 14.21 -15.88
C PRO A 120 10.54 13.83 -17.34
N LEU A 121 10.74 12.55 -17.67
CA LEU A 121 10.33 11.93 -18.92
C LEU A 121 9.18 10.96 -18.64
N TYR A 122 7.99 11.24 -19.20
CA TYR A 122 6.81 10.39 -19.10
C TYR A 122 6.61 9.66 -20.44
N ILE A 123 6.73 8.34 -20.43
CA ILE A 123 6.49 7.49 -21.59
C ILE A 123 5.20 6.69 -21.35
N THR A 124 4.31 6.74 -22.33
CA THR A 124 3.09 5.93 -22.35
C THR A 124 3.04 5.05 -23.59
N GLY A 125 2.59 3.81 -23.43
CA GLY A 125 2.23 2.92 -24.54
C GLY A 125 0.72 2.72 -24.69
N GLU A 126 -0.08 3.18 -23.71
CA GLU A 126 -1.53 2.97 -23.67
C GLU A 126 -2.32 4.17 -24.24
N GLU A 127 -1.86 5.39 -23.99
CA GLU A 127 -2.57 6.62 -24.31
C GLU A 127 -1.82 7.48 -25.33
N SER A 128 -2.58 8.22 -26.14
CA SER A 128 -2.03 9.22 -27.06
C SER A 128 -1.58 10.51 -26.33
N LEU A 129 -0.66 11.26 -26.95
CA LEU A 129 -0.18 12.55 -26.41
C LEU A 129 -1.33 13.51 -26.07
N VAL A 130 -2.35 13.58 -26.93
CA VAL A 130 -3.51 14.46 -26.74
C VAL A 130 -4.33 14.04 -25.53
N GLN A 131 -4.54 12.74 -25.31
CA GLN A 131 -5.28 12.23 -24.14
C GLN A 131 -4.55 12.55 -22.83
N VAL A 132 -3.23 12.36 -22.80
CA VAL A 132 -2.42 12.70 -21.63
C VAL A 132 -2.42 14.21 -21.39
N LYS A 133 -2.32 15.04 -22.45
CA LYS A 133 -2.37 16.50 -22.32
C LYS A 133 -3.71 16.99 -21.78
N LEU A 134 -4.84 16.49 -22.29
CA LEU A 134 -6.17 16.81 -21.75
C LEU A 134 -6.30 16.46 -20.27
N ARG A 135 -5.72 15.33 -19.86
CA ARG A 135 -5.68 14.93 -18.45
C ARG A 135 -4.79 15.89 -17.64
N ALA A 136 -3.60 16.21 -18.13
CA ALA A 136 -2.70 17.15 -17.47
C ALA A 136 -3.36 18.52 -17.27
N ASP A 137 -4.06 19.03 -18.29
CA ASP A 137 -4.80 20.30 -18.22
C ASP A 137 -5.89 20.27 -17.14
N ARG A 138 -6.66 19.18 -17.08
CA ARG A 138 -7.67 18.98 -16.03
C ARG A 138 -7.06 18.95 -14.62
N LEU A 139 -5.86 18.41 -14.49
CA LEU A 139 -5.11 18.34 -13.23
C LEU A 139 -4.41 19.67 -12.88
N GLY A 140 -4.50 20.70 -13.73
CA GLY A 140 -3.76 21.96 -13.56
C GLY A 140 -2.25 21.78 -13.66
N ILE A 141 -1.81 20.79 -14.45
CA ILE A 141 -0.39 20.51 -14.70
C ILE A 141 0.05 21.34 -15.90
N ASP A 142 0.87 22.34 -15.60
CA ASP A 142 1.53 23.20 -16.58
C ASP A 142 3.02 23.24 -16.26
N SER A 143 3.84 22.72 -17.18
CA SER A 143 5.29 22.62 -17.01
C SER A 143 5.98 22.35 -18.34
N ASP A 144 6.83 23.29 -18.77
CA ASP A 144 7.66 23.15 -19.96
C ASP A 144 8.79 22.12 -19.79
N ARG A 145 8.96 21.56 -18.59
CA ARG A 145 10.01 20.58 -18.28
C ARG A 145 9.56 19.13 -18.40
N ILE A 146 8.26 18.87 -18.46
CA ILE A 146 7.76 17.50 -18.58
C ILE A 146 7.90 17.06 -20.03
N LEU A 147 8.80 16.12 -20.29
CA LEU A 147 8.94 15.50 -21.61
C LEU A 147 7.94 14.35 -21.70
N LEU A 148 7.02 14.41 -22.67
CA LEU A 148 6.03 13.37 -22.90
C LEU A 148 6.34 12.62 -24.19
N GLY A 149 6.36 11.29 -24.14
CA GLY A 149 6.56 10.42 -25.29
C GLY A 149 5.50 9.33 -25.37
N VAL A 150 5.12 8.95 -26.59
CA VAL A 150 4.32 7.75 -26.87
C VAL A 150 5.23 6.78 -27.57
N GLU A 151 5.59 5.69 -26.89
CA GLU A 151 6.55 4.72 -27.42
C GLU A 151 6.29 3.33 -26.82
N THR A 152 6.48 2.30 -27.65
CA THR A 152 6.31 0.89 -27.28
C THR A 152 7.57 0.06 -27.52
N SER A 153 8.54 0.56 -28.30
CA SER A 153 9.86 -0.06 -28.46
C SER A 153 10.78 0.32 -27.30
N LEU A 154 11.29 -0.68 -26.59
CA LEU A 154 12.27 -0.51 -25.53
C LEU A 154 13.53 0.20 -26.04
N GLU A 155 14.00 -0.14 -27.23
CA GLU A 155 15.22 0.41 -27.82
C GLU A 155 15.11 1.93 -28.01
N ASN A 156 13.96 2.41 -28.49
CA ASN A 156 13.70 3.85 -28.62
C ASN A 156 13.62 4.53 -27.26
N ILE A 157 12.96 3.91 -26.29
CA ILE A 157 12.86 4.44 -24.92
C ILE A 157 14.25 4.59 -24.29
N LEU A 158 15.11 3.57 -24.42
CA LEU A 158 16.49 3.63 -23.95
C LEU A 158 17.27 4.76 -24.62
N GLY A 159 17.11 4.94 -25.93
CA GLY A 159 17.70 6.06 -26.67
C GLY A 159 17.25 7.43 -26.15
N HIS A 160 15.97 7.58 -25.81
CA HIS A 160 15.46 8.82 -25.20
C HIS A 160 16.04 9.08 -23.81
N ILE A 161 16.18 8.05 -22.98
CA ILE A 161 16.78 8.16 -21.62
C ILE A 161 18.24 8.61 -21.72
N GLU A 162 19.01 8.02 -22.64
CA GLU A 162 20.42 8.39 -22.83
C GLU A 162 20.60 9.81 -23.39
N ALA A 163 19.77 10.21 -24.36
CA ALA A 163 19.86 11.50 -25.00
C ALA A 163 19.45 12.65 -24.07
N GLN A 164 18.37 12.47 -23.30
CA GLN A 164 17.79 13.54 -22.48
C GLN A 164 18.31 13.56 -21.05
N ARG A 165 18.85 12.43 -20.54
CA ARG A 165 19.29 12.25 -19.14
C ARG A 165 18.29 12.83 -18.12
N PRO A 166 17.02 12.39 -18.16
CA PRO A 166 15.98 12.95 -17.30
C PRO A 166 16.26 12.63 -15.83
N SER A 167 15.77 13.45 -14.91
CA SER A 167 15.90 13.15 -13.47
C SER A 167 15.01 12.00 -13.02
N LEU A 168 13.91 11.78 -13.74
CA LEU A 168 12.84 10.84 -13.44
C LEU A 168 12.31 10.30 -14.76
N VAL A 169 12.17 8.99 -14.88
CA VAL A 169 11.53 8.29 -16.00
C VAL A 169 10.27 7.63 -15.48
N VAL A 170 9.12 7.88 -16.12
CA VAL A 170 7.86 7.20 -15.84
C VAL A 170 7.47 6.35 -17.04
N ILE A 171 7.12 5.10 -16.78
CA ILE A 171 6.70 4.11 -17.77
C ILE A 171 5.26 3.67 -17.47
N ASP A 172 4.32 4.14 -18.29
CA ASP A 172 2.87 3.91 -18.12
C ASP A 172 2.24 3.25 -19.37
N SER A 173 2.22 1.93 -19.49
CA SER A 173 2.66 0.92 -18.52
C SER A 173 3.65 -0.05 -19.15
N ILE A 174 4.34 -0.84 -18.32
CA ILE A 174 5.35 -1.79 -18.79
C ILE A 174 4.77 -2.90 -19.68
N GLN A 175 3.48 -3.20 -19.55
CA GLN A 175 2.80 -4.22 -20.35
C GLN A 175 2.78 -3.88 -21.84
N MET A 176 2.83 -2.59 -22.19
CA MET A 176 2.80 -2.14 -23.58
C MET A 176 4.18 -2.04 -24.22
N ILE A 177 5.25 -2.23 -23.43
CA ILE A 177 6.61 -2.15 -23.93
C ILE A 177 7.04 -3.51 -24.46
N SER A 178 7.72 -3.46 -25.60
CA SER A 178 8.28 -4.61 -26.29
C SER A 178 9.71 -4.33 -26.72
N LYS A 179 10.49 -5.40 -26.79
CA LYS A 179 11.88 -5.43 -27.21
C LYS A 179 11.93 -6.35 -28.41
N ALA A 180 12.54 -5.89 -29.49
CA ALA A 180 12.71 -6.68 -30.69
C ALA A 180 13.69 -7.84 -30.42
N GLY A 181 13.43 -9.02 -31.01
CA GLY A 181 14.32 -10.18 -30.92
C GLY A 181 14.03 -11.15 -29.76
N LEU A 182 13.04 -10.87 -28.91
CA LEU A 182 12.49 -11.88 -28.00
C LEU A 182 11.33 -12.63 -28.67
N PRO A 183 11.32 -13.98 -28.66
CA PRO A 183 10.22 -14.79 -29.18
C PRO A 183 9.02 -14.83 -28.20
N SER A 184 8.61 -13.65 -27.70
CA SER A 184 7.49 -13.51 -26.78
C SER A 184 6.64 -12.30 -27.14
N ALA A 185 5.32 -12.44 -27.03
CA ALA A 185 4.42 -11.34 -27.35
C ALA A 185 4.52 -10.21 -26.30
N PRO A 186 4.27 -8.94 -26.68
CA PRO A 186 4.13 -7.82 -25.74
C PRO A 186 3.14 -8.15 -24.62
N GLY A 187 3.45 -7.71 -23.40
CA GLY A 187 2.63 -7.96 -22.21
C GLY A 187 2.79 -9.34 -21.57
N THR A 188 3.53 -10.28 -22.20
CA THR A 188 3.90 -11.56 -21.57
C THR A 188 4.98 -11.38 -20.49
N LEU A 189 5.02 -12.30 -19.52
CA LEU A 189 5.95 -12.21 -18.38
C LEU A 189 7.44 -12.12 -18.81
N PRO A 190 7.95 -12.94 -19.74
CA PRO A 190 9.35 -12.82 -20.18
C PRO A 190 9.66 -11.46 -20.79
N GLN A 191 8.75 -10.95 -21.63
CA GLN A 191 8.89 -9.64 -22.28
C GLN A 191 8.95 -8.52 -21.24
N VAL A 192 7.98 -8.49 -20.33
CA VAL A 192 7.83 -7.46 -19.29
C VAL A 192 9.03 -7.48 -18.33
N SER A 193 9.43 -8.67 -17.89
CA SER A 193 10.58 -8.89 -17.00
C SER A 193 11.88 -8.39 -17.62
N GLN A 194 12.13 -8.74 -18.89
CA GLN A 194 13.34 -8.30 -19.59
C GLN A 194 13.35 -6.78 -19.80
N CYS A 195 12.23 -6.20 -20.25
CA CYS A 195 12.13 -4.76 -20.45
C CYS A 195 12.34 -3.99 -19.14
N ALA A 196 11.75 -4.46 -18.04
CA ALA A 196 11.94 -3.85 -16.72
C ALA A 196 13.42 -3.89 -16.29
N ASN A 197 14.11 -5.02 -16.44
CA ASN A 197 15.53 -5.13 -16.11
C ASN A 197 16.39 -4.12 -16.86
N GLU A 198 16.20 -3.99 -18.17
CA GLU A 198 16.98 -3.07 -19.00
C GLU A 198 16.67 -1.60 -18.67
N LEU A 199 15.41 -1.27 -18.37
CA LEU A 199 15.02 0.07 -17.91
C LEU A 199 15.65 0.42 -16.56
N VAL A 200 15.60 -0.49 -15.58
CA VAL A 200 16.23 -0.30 -14.26
C VAL A 200 17.73 -0.08 -14.41
N PHE A 201 18.36 -0.86 -15.29
CA PHE A 201 19.77 -0.75 -15.55
C PHE A 201 20.15 0.59 -16.20
N ALA A 202 19.42 1.01 -17.23
CA ALA A 202 19.65 2.28 -17.90
C ALA A 202 19.41 3.48 -16.97
N ALA A 203 18.39 3.40 -16.11
CA ALA A 203 18.11 4.41 -15.09
C ALA A 203 19.29 4.53 -14.10
N LYS A 204 19.81 3.39 -13.59
CA LYS A 204 20.99 3.36 -12.71
C LYS A 204 22.23 3.91 -13.39
N ALA A 205 22.50 3.54 -14.64
CA ALA A 205 23.65 4.02 -15.40
C ALA A 205 23.61 5.53 -15.68
N THR A 206 22.42 6.10 -15.87
CA THR A 206 22.23 7.54 -16.14
C THR A 206 22.01 8.37 -14.86
N GLY A 207 21.84 7.74 -13.70
CA GLY A 207 21.50 8.39 -12.44
C GLY A 207 20.03 8.85 -12.33
N SER A 208 19.19 8.42 -13.26
CA SER A 208 17.74 8.70 -13.30
C SER A 208 16.99 7.78 -12.34
N ALA A 209 15.95 8.27 -11.65
CA ALA A 209 15.00 7.36 -11.01
C ALA A 209 14.00 6.83 -12.06
N VAL A 210 13.58 5.57 -11.95
CA VAL A 210 12.58 4.98 -12.87
C VAL A 210 11.35 4.49 -12.11
N PHE A 211 10.18 4.90 -12.58
CA PHE A 211 8.87 4.47 -12.11
C PHE A 211 8.21 3.59 -13.16
N ILE A 212 7.87 2.37 -12.78
CA ILE A 212 7.28 1.38 -13.64
C ILE A 212 5.84 1.14 -13.19
N VAL A 213 4.86 1.38 -14.06
CA VAL A 213 3.46 1.08 -13.78
C VAL A 213 3.15 -0.36 -14.17
N GLY A 214 2.60 -1.11 -13.22
CA GLY A 214 2.09 -2.47 -13.42
C GLY A 214 0.59 -2.57 -13.17
N HIS A 215 -0.18 -3.05 -14.15
CA HIS A 215 -1.59 -3.38 -13.96
C HIS A 215 -1.79 -4.71 -13.23
N VAL A 216 -2.64 -4.72 -12.19
CA VAL A 216 -3.09 -5.94 -11.50
C VAL A 216 -4.41 -6.40 -12.14
N THR A 217 -4.49 -7.65 -12.58
CA THR A 217 -5.70 -8.22 -13.18
C THR A 217 -6.63 -8.85 -12.11
N LYS A 218 -7.90 -9.11 -12.48
CA LYS A 218 -9.02 -9.48 -11.57
C LYS A 218 -8.83 -10.72 -10.69
N GLN A 219 -7.73 -11.47 -10.82
CA GLN A 219 -7.42 -12.63 -9.99
C GLN A 219 -6.34 -12.37 -8.92
N GLY A 220 -5.89 -11.13 -8.70
CA GLY A 220 -4.76 -10.83 -7.81
C GLY A 220 -3.41 -11.36 -8.33
N MET A 221 -3.44 -12.17 -9.40
CA MET A 221 -2.31 -12.49 -10.23
C MET A 221 -2.01 -11.26 -11.10
N LEU A 222 -0.98 -10.50 -10.72
CA LEU A 222 -0.06 -10.02 -11.75
C LEU A 222 0.24 -11.20 -12.68
N ALA A 223 0.52 -10.96 -13.94
CA ALA A 223 1.39 -11.89 -14.67
C ALA A 223 2.69 -11.99 -13.85
N GLY A 224 2.79 -12.99 -12.96
CA GLY A 224 3.82 -13.18 -11.94
C GLY A 224 4.24 -11.93 -11.12
N PRO A 225 3.51 -11.54 -10.03
CA PRO A 225 3.83 -10.34 -9.23
C PRO A 225 5.27 -10.31 -8.74
N ARG A 226 5.74 -11.48 -8.29
CA ARG A 226 7.03 -11.64 -7.63
C ARG A 226 8.20 -11.24 -8.52
N VAL A 227 8.13 -11.48 -9.83
CA VAL A 227 9.30 -11.31 -10.70
C VAL A 227 9.69 -9.83 -10.79
N LEU A 228 8.73 -8.94 -11.04
CA LEU A 228 8.98 -7.50 -11.08
C LEU A 228 9.25 -6.92 -9.68
N GLU A 229 8.58 -7.45 -8.64
CA GLU A 229 8.83 -7.05 -7.25
C GLU A 229 10.27 -7.31 -6.82
N HIS A 230 10.89 -8.40 -7.29
CA HIS A 230 12.29 -8.69 -6.99
C HIS A 230 13.26 -7.72 -7.67
N MET A 231 12.90 -7.21 -8.86
CA MET A 231 13.73 -6.30 -9.67
C MET A 231 13.70 -4.84 -9.19
N ALA A 232 12.58 -4.40 -8.63
CA ALA A 232 12.44 -3.05 -8.11
C ALA A 232 13.12 -2.87 -6.75
N ASP A 233 13.65 -1.69 -6.48
CA ASP A 233 14.19 -1.35 -5.16
C ASP A 233 13.06 -0.99 -4.18
N THR A 234 11.99 -0.36 -4.69
CA THR A 234 10.76 -0.04 -3.95
C THR A 234 9.54 -0.56 -4.72
N VAL A 235 8.58 -1.17 -4.02
CA VAL A 235 7.31 -1.67 -4.56
C VAL A 235 6.18 -1.02 -3.79
N LEU A 236 5.33 -0.32 -4.53
CA LEU A 236 4.13 0.34 -4.01
C LEU A 236 2.88 -0.31 -4.58
N TYR A 237 1.89 -0.58 -3.74
CA TYR A 237 0.56 -1.00 -4.16
C TYR A 237 -0.43 0.14 -3.94
N PHE A 238 -1.16 0.48 -4.99
CA PHE A 238 -2.23 1.46 -4.95
C PHE A 238 -3.58 0.75 -4.95
N GLU A 239 -4.25 0.82 -3.81
CA GLU A 239 -5.47 0.09 -3.48
C GLU A 239 -6.63 1.05 -3.23
N GLY A 240 -7.85 0.54 -3.30
CA GLY A 240 -9.05 1.32 -2.98
C GLY A 240 -10.30 0.66 -3.52
N GLU A 241 -11.34 0.66 -2.69
CA GLU A 241 -12.65 0.13 -3.07
C GLU A 241 -13.45 1.17 -3.87
N LYS A 242 -14.31 0.70 -4.77
CA LYS A 242 -15.17 1.60 -5.56
C LYS A 242 -16.16 2.39 -4.69
N ALA A 243 -16.57 1.83 -3.57
CA ALA A 243 -17.53 2.43 -2.65
C ALA A 243 -16.91 3.53 -1.78
N GLN A 244 -15.59 3.53 -1.60
CA GLN A 244 -14.89 4.52 -0.79
C GLN A 244 -14.28 5.60 -1.67
N PRO A 245 -14.29 6.88 -1.24
CA PRO A 245 -13.65 7.97 -1.99
C PRO A 245 -12.11 7.90 -1.87
N PHE A 246 -11.59 7.14 -0.91
CA PHE A 246 -10.18 7.06 -0.58
C PHE A 246 -9.43 6.00 -1.38
N ARG A 247 -8.15 6.27 -1.61
CA ARG A 247 -7.19 5.45 -2.33
C ARG A 247 -5.94 5.33 -1.46
N VAL A 248 -5.50 4.12 -1.21
CA VAL A 248 -4.43 3.81 -0.25
C VAL A 248 -3.20 3.36 -1.02
N LEU A 249 -2.11 4.10 -0.90
CA LEU A 249 -0.80 3.75 -1.46
C LEU A 249 0.07 3.18 -0.35
N ARG A 250 0.45 1.91 -0.46
CA ARG A 250 1.23 1.18 0.55
C ARG A 250 2.57 0.74 -0.02
N ALA A 251 3.65 0.90 0.75
CA ALA A 251 4.92 0.27 0.43
C ALA A 251 4.90 -1.20 0.87
N VAL A 252 5.19 -2.13 -0.04
CA VAL A 252 5.35 -3.58 0.29
C VAL A 252 6.83 -3.97 0.34
N LYS A 253 7.66 -3.28 -0.44
CA LYS A 253 9.12 -3.40 -0.44
C LYS A 253 9.68 -2.00 -0.49
N ASN A 254 10.62 -1.67 0.39
CA ASN A 254 11.31 -0.39 0.33
C ASN A 254 12.74 -0.59 0.84
N ARG A 255 13.72 -0.57 -0.07
CA ARG A 255 15.13 -0.66 0.32
C ARG A 255 15.66 0.61 0.97
N PHE A 256 14.94 1.72 0.80
CA PHE A 256 15.38 3.05 1.20
C PHE A 256 14.52 3.63 2.34
N GLY A 257 13.63 2.87 2.93
CA GLY A 257 12.70 3.37 3.93
C GLY A 257 11.83 2.26 4.53
N PRO A 258 10.84 2.61 5.36
CA PRO A 258 9.98 1.64 5.99
C PRO A 258 9.04 0.97 4.96
N THR A 259 8.64 -0.27 5.24
CA THR A 259 7.63 -1.03 4.47
C THR A 259 6.24 -0.97 5.10
N ASP A 260 6.07 -0.22 6.17
CA ASP A 260 4.84 -0.15 6.95
C ASP A 260 4.13 1.21 6.80
N GLU A 261 4.72 2.10 6.01
CA GLU A 261 4.20 3.41 5.64
C GLU A 261 3.07 3.33 4.61
N VAL A 262 2.07 4.18 4.82
CA VAL A 262 0.86 4.27 4.01
C VAL A 262 0.52 5.73 3.74
N ALA A 263 0.25 6.05 2.47
CA ALA A 263 -0.30 7.33 2.03
C ALA A 263 -1.75 7.15 1.61
N ILE A 264 -2.60 8.09 2.00
CA ILE A 264 -4.01 8.07 1.61
C ILE A 264 -4.31 9.29 0.75
N PHE A 265 -5.01 9.05 -0.34
CA PHE A 265 -5.41 10.05 -1.31
C PHE A 265 -6.92 10.01 -1.51
N GLU A 266 -7.51 11.17 -1.74
CA GLU A 266 -8.89 11.32 -2.18
C GLU A 266 -8.91 11.72 -3.65
N MET A 267 -9.69 11.02 -4.48
CA MET A 267 -9.87 11.40 -5.88
C MET A 267 -10.86 12.56 -5.98
N ARG A 268 -10.36 13.76 -6.26
CA ARG A 268 -11.15 14.98 -6.48
C ARG A 268 -11.18 15.36 -7.96
N ALA A 269 -11.99 16.36 -8.31
CA ALA A 269 -12.08 16.86 -9.69
C ALA A 269 -10.71 17.29 -10.27
N GLY A 270 -9.84 17.87 -9.43
CA GLY A 270 -8.49 18.29 -9.78
C GLY A 270 -7.41 17.20 -9.67
N GLY A 271 -7.77 15.93 -9.42
CA GLY A 271 -6.82 14.82 -9.26
C GLY A 271 -6.79 14.21 -7.88
N LEU A 272 -5.69 13.52 -7.56
CA LEU A 272 -5.47 12.92 -6.25
C LEU A 272 -5.00 13.99 -5.27
N SER A 273 -5.80 14.22 -4.24
CA SER A 273 -5.44 15.09 -3.11
C SER A 273 -4.92 14.22 -1.97
N PRO A 274 -3.72 14.48 -1.40
CA PRO A 274 -3.29 13.80 -0.20
C PRO A 274 -4.24 14.12 0.95
N VAL A 275 -4.47 13.11 1.80
CA VAL A 275 -5.26 13.23 3.03
C VAL A 275 -4.29 13.22 4.20
N GLU A 276 -3.89 14.40 4.65
CA GLU A 276 -2.95 14.58 5.75
C GLU A 276 -3.54 14.11 7.09
N ASP A 277 -4.83 14.35 7.29
CA ASP A 277 -5.54 14.10 8.54
C ASP A 277 -6.75 13.18 8.32
N LEU A 278 -6.49 11.87 8.43
CA LEU A 278 -7.52 10.83 8.32
C LEU A 278 -8.48 10.84 9.49
N SER A 279 -7.97 11.13 10.69
CA SER A 279 -8.77 11.06 11.90
C SER A 279 -9.87 12.12 11.87
N ARG A 280 -9.64 13.34 11.35
CA ARG A 280 -10.74 14.30 11.14
C ARG A 280 -11.89 13.80 10.27
N LEU A 281 -11.62 12.94 9.29
CA LEU A 281 -12.66 12.38 8.42
C LEU A 281 -13.50 11.33 9.15
N PHE A 282 -12.85 10.50 9.98
CA PHE A 282 -13.52 9.47 10.77
C PHE A 282 -14.15 9.99 12.06
N LEU A 283 -13.70 11.16 12.56
CA LEU A 283 -14.20 11.82 13.77
C LEU A 283 -15.28 12.88 13.46
N SER A 284 -15.90 12.81 12.27
CA SER A 284 -16.83 13.82 11.74
C SER A 284 -18.07 14.10 12.62
N SER A 285 -18.28 13.35 13.71
CA SER A 285 -19.42 13.47 14.63
C SER A 285 -19.10 13.48 16.13
N VAL A 286 -17.88 13.80 16.57
CA VAL A 286 -17.53 13.84 18.02
C VAL A 286 -18.37 14.85 18.85
N ASN A 287 -19.12 15.74 18.19
CA ASN A 287 -19.98 16.72 18.86
C ASN A 287 -21.40 16.20 19.20
N ALA A 288 -21.79 15.00 18.78
CA ALA A 288 -23.03 14.40 19.22
C ALA A 288 -22.78 13.62 20.52
N LYS A 289 -23.41 14.02 21.63
CA LYS A 289 -23.42 13.27 22.90
C LYS A 289 -24.27 12.00 22.78
N THR A 290 -23.94 11.13 21.83
CA THR A 290 -24.67 9.89 21.56
C THR A 290 -24.12 8.76 22.41
N SER A 291 -25.02 8.04 23.06
CA SER A 291 -24.69 6.74 23.65
C SER A 291 -24.33 5.76 22.55
N GLY A 292 -23.46 4.81 22.87
CA GLY A 292 -23.03 3.79 21.93
C GLY A 292 -21.83 4.15 21.06
N THR A 293 -21.26 5.35 21.19
CA THR A 293 -20.09 5.78 20.39
C THR A 293 -18.80 5.70 21.19
N ALA A 294 -17.78 5.03 20.67
CA ALA A 294 -16.42 4.98 21.23
C ALA A 294 -15.36 5.25 20.15
N VAL A 295 -14.24 5.85 20.55
CA VAL A 295 -13.08 6.03 19.66
C VAL A 295 -12.00 5.01 20.03
N ILE A 296 -11.53 4.29 19.02
CA ILE A 296 -10.42 3.33 19.11
C ILE A 296 -9.27 3.75 18.19
N SER A 297 -8.11 3.12 18.37
CA SER A 297 -7.02 3.16 17.39
C SER A 297 -6.79 1.76 16.82
N ALA A 298 -6.89 1.61 15.50
CA ALA A 298 -6.50 0.40 14.78
C ALA A 298 -5.19 0.65 14.01
N MET A 299 -4.32 -0.34 13.89
CA MET A 299 -3.11 -0.23 13.10
C MET A 299 -3.33 -0.68 11.67
N GLU A 300 -2.94 0.16 10.72
CA GLU A 300 -2.84 -0.16 9.31
C GLU A 300 -1.36 -0.14 8.91
N GLY A 301 -0.67 -1.28 9.00
CA GLY A 301 0.80 -1.32 8.96
C GLY A 301 1.38 -0.75 10.26
N THR A 302 2.18 0.32 10.19
CA THR A 302 2.64 1.09 11.36
C THR A 302 1.84 2.35 11.63
N ARG A 303 0.90 2.69 10.76
CA ARG A 303 0.09 3.89 10.94
C ARG A 303 -1.09 3.58 11.88
N PRO A 304 -1.17 4.25 13.05
CA PRO A 304 -2.38 4.24 13.84
C PRO A 304 -3.47 5.04 13.11
N LEU A 305 -4.65 4.45 13.00
CA LEU A 305 -5.87 5.08 12.49
C LEU A 305 -6.85 5.20 13.64
N LEU A 306 -7.24 6.42 13.98
CA LEU A 306 -8.34 6.65 14.93
C LEU A 306 -9.66 6.45 14.20
N LEU A 307 -10.48 5.55 14.75
CA LEU A 307 -11.74 5.13 14.17
C LEU A 307 -12.85 5.22 15.21
N GLU A 308 -14.04 5.60 14.76
CA GLU A 308 -15.25 5.58 15.57
C GLU A 308 -15.93 4.20 15.45
N VAL A 309 -16.22 3.58 16.59
CA VAL A 309 -17.06 2.38 16.68
C VAL A 309 -18.38 2.77 17.32
N GLN A 310 -19.46 2.40 16.64
CA GLN A 310 -20.82 2.61 17.09
C GLN A 310 -21.45 1.27 17.47
N ALA A 311 -22.12 1.24 18.60
CA ALA A 311 -22.95 0.13 19.04
C ALA A 311 -24.37 0.62 19.29
N LEU A 312 -25.34 -0.22 18.91
CA LEU A 312 -26.75 -0.05 19.24
C LEU A 312 -27.23 -1.34 19.90
N VAL A 313 -27.62 -1.22 21.16
CA VAL A 313 -28.17 -2.29 21.97
C VAL A 313 -29.65 -1.99 22.21
N THR A 314 -30.52 -2.91 21.81
CA THR A 314 -31.98 -2.77 21.97
C THR A 314 -32.59 -4.09 22.43
N ARG A 315 -33.74 -4.03 23.10
CA ARG A 315 -34.45 -5.24 23.52
C ARG A 315 -34.89 -6.04 22.29
N THR A 316 -34.64 -7.35 22.33
CA THR A 316 -35.14 -8.27 21.30
C THR A 316 -36.66 -8.36 21.42
N ASN A 317 -37.38 -8.00 20.36
CA ASN A 317 -38.84 -8.02 20.36
C ASN A 317 -39.43 -9.43 20.21
N PHE A 318 -38.77 -10.33 19.46
CA PHE A 318 -39.19 -11.73 19.28
C PHE A 318 -38.04 -12.59 18.75
N GLY A 319 -37.91 -13.83 19.25
CA GLY A 319 -36.98 -14.82 18.72
C GLY A 319 -35.57 -14.78 19.34
N THR A 320 -34.58 -15.32 18.61
CA THR A 320 -33.18 -15.32 19.04
C THR A 320 -32.57 -13.94 18.84
N PRO A 321 -31.86 -13.38 19.83
CA PRO A 321 -31.24 -12.06 19.70
C PRO A 321 -30.32 -11.96 18.49
N GLU A 322 -30.45 -10.87 17.75
CA GLU A 322 -29.61 -10.59 16.60
C GLU A 322 -28.28 -9.98 17.01
N ARG A 323 -27.19 -10.46 16.38
CA ARG A 323 -25.84 -9.91 16.53
C ARG A 323 -25.30 -9.58 15.16
N ARG A 324 -25.50 -8.34 14.71
CA ARG A 324 -25.06 -7.87 13.40
C ARG A 324 -23.84 -6.97 13.55
N VAL A 325 -22.86 -7.17 12.68
CA VAL A 325 -21.61 -6.43 12.71
C VAL A 325 -21.26 -5.93 11.32
N SER A 326 -20.65 -4.76 11.25
CA SER A 326 -20.11 -4.15 10.03
C SER A 326 -18.73 -3.57 10.34
N GLY A 327 -17.72 -3.97 9.57
CA GLY A 327 -16.33 -3.52 9.75
C GLY A 327 -15.59 -4.10 10.97
N VAL A 328 -16.20 -5.02 11.73
CA VAL A 328 -15.56 -5.74 12.86
C VAL A 328 -15.83 -7.24 12.78
N ASP A 329 -15.00 -8.06 13.43
CA ASP A 329 -15.21 -9.52 13.48
C ASP A 329 -16.39 -9.92 14.37
N ARG A 330 -17.26 -10.81 13.86
CA ARG A 330 -18.48 -11.25 14.55
C ARG A 330 -18.18 -12.14 15.76
N ASN A 331 -17.15 -12.98 15.68
CA ASN A 331 -16.79 -13.88 16.77
C ASN A 331 -16.20 -13.10 17.94
N ARG A 332 -15.37 -12.09 17.64
CA ARG A 332 -14.81 -11.14 18.60
C ARG A 332 -15.92 -10.38 19.34
N VAL A 333 -16.88 -9.79 18.64
CA VAL A 333 -18.04 -9.13 19.28
C VAL A 333 -18.84 -10.10 20.15
N SER A 334 -19.06 -11.34 19.68
CA SER A 334 -19.79 -12.35 20.46
C SER A 334 -19.05 -12.73 21.75
N MET A 335 -17.73 -12.83 21.70
CA MET A 335 -16.87 -13.06 22.87
C MET A 335 -16.97 -11.90 23.87
N LEU A 336 -16.86 -10.66 23.38
CA LEU A 336 -16.95 -9.47 24.22
C LEU A 336 -18.30 -9.38 24.93
N ILE A 337 -19.41 -9.67 24.24
CA ILE A 337 -20.74 -9.73 24.86
C ILE A 337 -20.77 -10.75 26.00
N ALA A 338 -20.20 -11.95 25.80
CA ALA A 338 -20.15 -12.98 26.85
C ALA A 338 -19.31 -12.55 28.06
N VAL A 339 -18.19 -11.85 27.83
CA VAL A 339 -17.36 -11.29 28.90
C VAL A 339 -18.11 -10.18 29.66
N LEU A 340 -18.75 -9.25 28.96
CA LEU A 340 -19.57 -8.18 29.54
C LEU A 340 -20.70 -8.76 30.42
N GLU A 341 -21.40 -9.79 29.93
CA GLU A 341 -22.48 -10.45 30.67
C GLU A 341 -21.96 -11.18 31.92
N LYS A 342 -20.88 -11.96 31.78
CA LYS A 342 -20.35 -12.78 32.89
C LYS A 342 -19.60 -11.97 33.95
N ARG A 343 -18.88 -10.92 33.55
CA ARG A 343 -17.95 -10.17 34.43
C ARG A 343 -18.54 -8.87 34.95
N LEU A 344 -19.30 -8.15 34.13
CA LEU A 344 -19.93 -6.88 34.52
C LEU A 344 -21.42 -7.05 34.88
N GLY A 345 -21.97 -8.27 34.77
CA GLY A 345 -23.36 -8.57 35.15
C GLY A 345 -24.40 -7.91 34.23
N LEU A 346 -24.02 -7.55 33.00
CA LEU A 346 -24.94 -6.93 32.04
C LEU A 346 -25.86 -7.97 31.41
N GLN A 347 -27.17 -7.74 31.47
CA GLN A 347 -28.17 -8.65 30.89
C GLN A 347 -28.29 -8.43 29.37
N LEU A 348 -27.28 -8.90 28.62
CA LEU A 348 -27.22 -8.79 27.16
C LEU A 348 -27.82 -10.01 26.43
N GLY A 349 -28.10 -11.10 27.14
CA GLY A 349 -28.64 -12.33 26.56
C GLY A 349 -30.01 -12.19 25.87
N ASN A 350 -30.76 -11.10 26.13
CA ASN A 350 -32.06 -10.79 25.48
C ASN A 350 -32.06 -9.45 24.71
N GLN A 351 -30.86 -9.00 24.31
CA GLN A 351 -30.69 -7.76 23.57
C GLN A 351 -30.15 -8.05 22.17
N ASP A 352 -30.71 -7.35 21.18
CA ASP A 352 -30.12 -7.26 19.85
C ASP A 352 -28.95 -6.28 19.91
N VAL A 353 -27.81 -6.67 19.35
CA VAL A 353 -26.59 -5.89 19.35
C VAL A 353 -26.13 -5.67 17.92
N PHE A 354 -26.07 -4.40 17.53
CA PHE A 354 -25.55 -3.95 16.25
C PHE A 354 -24.25 -3.21 16.50
N VAL A 355 -23.16 -3.59 15.82
CA VAL A 355 -21.86 -2.91 15.93
C VAL A 355 -21.39 -2.49 14.53
N ASN A 356 -20.95 -1.25 14.40
CA ASN A 356 -20.46 -0.69 13.15
C ASN A 356 -19.16 0.09 13.37
N ALA A 357 -18.10 -0.26 12.64
CA ALA A 357 -16.91 0.58 12.50
C ALA A 357 -17.17 1.63 11.41
N VAL A 358 -17.17 2.90 11.80
CA VAL A 358 -17.43 4.03 10.90
C VAL A 358 -16.25 4.20 9.95
N GLY A 359 -16.55 4.54 8.69
CA GLY A 359 -15.52 4.81 7.68
C GLY A 359 -15.23 3.64 6.73
N GLY A 360 -15.94 2.52 6.85
CA GLY A 360 -15.80 1.37 5.93
C GLY A 360 -14.48 0.62 6.08
N VAL A 361 -13.69 0.93 7.11
CA VAL A 361 -12.44 0.24 7.42
C VAL A 361 -12.74 -1.06 8.18
N ARG A 362 -12.00 -2.13 7.87
CA ARG A 362 -12.09 -3.39 8.60
C ARG A 362 -11.14 -3.36 9.79
N VAL A 363 -11.69 -3.41 10.99
CA VAL A 363 -10.95 -3.46 12.25
C VAL A 363 -10.77 -4.93 12.64
N ASP A 364 -9.57 -5.45 12.40
CA ASP A 364 -9.18 -6.81 12.80
C ASP A 364 -7.94 -6.77 13.69
N GLU A 365 -8.10 -6.22 14.90
CA GLU A 365 -7.00 -6.07 15.84
C GLU A 365 -7.48 -6.19 17.30
N PRO A 366 -6.74 -6.89 18.19
CA PRO A 366 -7.08 -6.99 19.62
C PRO A 366 -7.15 -5.66 20.36
N ALA A 367 -6.37 -4.66 19.95
CA ALA A 367 -6.34 -3.35 20.62
C ALA A 367 -7.69 -2.61 20.59
N ALA A 368 -8.59 -2.98 19.69
CA ALA A 368 -9.94 -2.42 19.57
C ALA A 368 -10.96 -2.99 20.57
N ASP A 369 -10.64 -4.11 21.23
CA ASP A 369 -11.59 -4.88 22.03
C ASP A 369 -12.22 -4.04 23.15
N MET A 370 -11.41 -3.29 23.89
CA MET A 370 -11.92 -2.45 24.98
C MET A 370 -12.87 -1.35 24.48
N GLY A 371 -12.56 -0.71 23.35
CA GLY A 371 -13.44 0.30 22.79
C GLY A 371 -14.75 -0.26 22.22
N ILE A 372 -14.71 -1.44 21.61
CA ILE A 372 -15.93 -2.16 21.18
C ILE A 372 -16.76 -2.57 22.42
N ALA A 373 -16.11 -3.05 23.48
CA ALA A 373 -16.81 -3.42 24.71
C ALA A 373 -17.49 -2.18 25.34
N MET A 374 -16.77 -1.07 25.46
CA MET A 374 -17.31 0.16 26.05
C MET A 374 -18.38 0.83 25.20
N SER A 375 -18.33 0.73 23.87
CA SER A 375 -19.43 1.20 23.01
C SER A 375 -20.72 0.43 23.29
N ILE A 376 -20.65 -0.89 23.46
CA ILE A 376 -21.79 -1.73 23.85
C ILE A 376 -22.31 -1.33 25.23
N VAL A 377 -21.43 -1.15 26.22
CA VAL A 377 -21.82 -0.70 27.58
C VAL A 377 -22.47 0.68 27.55
N SER A 378 -21.90 1.61 26.77
CA SER A 378 -22.41 2.97 26.56
C SER A 378 -23.83 2.95 26.01
N SER A 379 -24.10 2.14 24.99
CA SER A 379 -25.43 1.99 24.41
C SER A 379 -26.40 1.31 25.38
N PHE A 380 -25.99 0.23 26.05
CA PHE A 380 -26.85 -0.49 26.99
C PHE A 380 -27.25 0.35 28.21
N ARG A 381 -26.34 1.22 28.69
CA ARG A 381 -26.60 2.13 29.83
C ARG A 381 -27.22 3.46 29.43
N GLU A 382 -27.37 3.72 28.13
CA GLU A 382 -27.75 5.01 27.56
C GLU A 382 -26.90 6.19 28.10
N LYS A 383 -25.62 5.94 28.37
CA LYS A 383 -24.68 6.94 28.89
C LYS A 383 -23.56 7.17 27.88
N PRO A 384 -23.43 8.37 27.28
CA PRO A 384 -22.37 8.65 26.32
C PRO A 384 -20.99 8.54 26.97
N ILE A 385 -19.99 8.15 26.17
CA ILE A 385 -18.57 8.21 26.56
C ILE A 385 -18.12 9.68 26.47
N PRO A 386 -17.35 10.20 27.44
CA PRO A 386 -16.86 11.58 27.37
C PRO A 386 -16.07 11.85 26.08
N SER A 387 -16.32 13.01 25.45
CA SER A 387 -15.62 13.44 24.24
C SER A 387 -14.13 13.61 24.50
N GLY A 388 -13.29 13.24 23.52
CA GLY A 388 -11.84 13.36 23.64
C GLY A 388 -11.18 12.26 24.48
N VAL A 389 -11.89 11.15 24.72
CA VAL A 389 -11.36 9.90 25.28
C VAL A 389 -11.11 8.90 24.16
N VAL A 390 -9.90 8.33 24.10
CA VAL A 390 -9.58 7.17 23.27
C VAL A 390 -9.45 5.92 24.14
N LEU A 391 -9.97 4.78 23.67
CA LEU A 391 -9.99 3.51 24.39
C LEU A 391 -9.11 2.50 23.66
N LEU A 392 -8.06 2.02 24.32
CA LEU A 392 -7.08 1.09 23.75
C LEU A 392 -6.86 -0.08 24.70
N GLY A 393 -7.03 -1.31 24.23
CA GLY A 393 -6.76 -2.48 25.06
C GLY A 393 -7.38 -3.76 24.51
N GLU A 394 -6.64 -4.87 24.69
CA GLU A 394 -7.16 -6.21 24.43
C GLU A 394 -7.94 -6.70 25.64
N VAL A 395 -9.06 -7.38 25.42
CA VAL A 395 -9.92 -7.89 26.49
C VAL A 395 -9.78 -9.40 26.59
N GLY A 396 -9.34 -9.88 27.76
CA GLY A 396 -9.32 -11.30 28.07
C GLY A 396 -10.67 -11.86 28.52
N LEU A 397 -10.81 -13.18 28.49
CA LEU A 397 -12.03 -13.87 28.92
C LEU A 397 -12.32 -13.75 30.43
N ALA A 398 -11.32 -13.39 31.24
CA ALA A 398 -11.51 -13.09 32.65
C ALA A 398 -11.96 -11.63 32.89
N GLY A 399 -12.05 -10.81 31.85
CA GLY A 399 -12.41 -9.39 31.93
C GLY A 399 -11.24 -8.47 32.24
N GLU A 400 -10.01 -9.01 32.20
CA GLU A 400 -8.77 -8.25 32.29
C GLU A 400 -8.48 -7.49 30.99
N VAL A 401 -7.84 -6.32 31.12
CA VAL A 401 -7.37 -5.52 29.99
C VAL A 401 -5.87 -5.76 29.83
N ARG A 402 -5.47 -6.31 28.69
CA ARG A 402 -4.11 -6.76 28.38
C ARG A 402 -3.36 -5.70 27.57
N THR A 403 -2.03 -5.74 27.67
CA THR A 403 -1.13 -4.86 26.91
C THR A 403 -1.27 -5.07 25.40
N ILE A 404 -0.99 -4.02 24.64
CA ILE A 404 -1.16 -3.99 23.19
C ILE A 404 0.12 -3.49 22.50
N SER A 405 0.31 -3.81 21.24
CA SER A 405 1.45 -3.32 20.47
C SER A 405 1.31 -1.84 20.11
N TYR A 406 2.45 -1.16 20.01
CA TYR A 406 2.59 0.22 19.51
C TYR A 406 1.84 1.30 20.30
N VAL A 407 1.72 1.15 21.63
CA VAL A 407 1.01 2.10 22.52
C VAL A 407 1.45 3.55 22.28
N GLY A 408 2.76 3.83 22.29
CA GLY A 408 3.27 5.19 22.10
C GLY A 408 2.89 5.81 20.75
N THR A 409 2.91 5.03 19.66
CA THR A 409 2.53 5.53 18.33
C THR A 409 1.04 5.88 18.27
N ARG A 410 0.18 5.03 18.83
CA ARG A 410 -1.27 5.27 18.91
C ARG A 410 -1.60 6.52 19.74
N LEU A 411 -0.93 6.68 20.87
CA LEU A 411 -1.13 7.82 21.77
C LEU A 411 -0.65 9.13 21.15
N ARG A 412 0.50 9.15 20.46
CA ARG A 412 0.96 10.33 19.72
C ARG A 412 -0.03 10.75 18.64
N GLU A 413 -0.61 9.80 17.93
CA GLU A 413 -1.66 10.09 16.95
C GLU A 413 -2.92 10.64 17.63
N ALA A 414 -3.37 10.03 18.73
CA ALA A 414 -4.48 10.56 19.54
C ALA A 414 -4.23 12.00 20.02
N ALA A 415 -3.03 12.28 20.54
CA ALA A 415 -2.65 13.62 20.98
C ALA A 415 -2.62 14.63 19.82
N ARG A 416 -2.09 14.23 18.65
CA ARG A 416 -2.10 15.06 17.43
C ARG A 416 -3.51 15.46 16.99
N HIS A 417 -4.49 14.61 17.23
CA HIS A 417 -5.91 14.85 16.92
C HIS A 417 -6.70 15.50 18.06
N GLY A 418 -6.01 15.96 19.12
CA GLY A 418 -6.61 16.74 20.19
C GLY A 418 -7.37 15.92 21.23
N PHE A 419 -7.16 14.59 21.29
CA PHE A 419 -7.65 13.78 22.40
C PHE A 419 -6.93 14.17 23.69
N LYS A 420 -7.71 14.35 24.75
CA LYS A 420 -7.20 14.80 26.05
C LYS A 420 -6.97 13.66 27.02
N LYS A 421 -7.65 12.53 26.82
CA LYS A 421 -7.56 11.37 27.69
C LYS A 421 -7.42 10.09 26.88
N ALA A 422 -6.61 9.17 27.37
CA ALA A 422 -6.51 7.81 26.84
C ALA A 422 -6.67 6.80 27.99
N ILE A 423 -7.62 5.88 27.84
CA ILE A 423 -7.71 4.71 28.72
C ILE A 423 -6.91 3.59 28.06
N ILE A 424 -5.90 3.11 28.77
CA ILE A 424 -4.91 2.14 28.29
C ILE A 424 -4.74 0.98 29.29
N PRO A 425 -4.26 -0.21 28.85
CA PRO A 425 -3.92 -1.29 29.76
C PRO A 425 -2.86 -0.86 30.79
N ALA A 426 -2.96 -1.42 32.00
CA ALA A 426 -1.97 -1.25 33.05
C ALA A 426 -0.56 -1.65 32.57
N GLY A 427 0.43 -0.81 32.83
CA GLY A 427 1.80 -0.95 32.33
C GLY A 427 2.04 -0.40 30.93
N GLY A 428 1.00 0.04 30.20
CA GLY A 428 1.12 0.67 28.89
C GLY A 428 1.83 2.04 28.92
N SER A 429 1.80 2.75 30.06
CA SER A 429 2.53 4.02 30.21
C SER A 429 4.04 3.86 30.05
N LYS A 430 4.63 2.74 30.47
CA LYS A 430 6.07 2.49 30.34
C LYS A 430 6.52 2.36 28.89
N GLU A 431 5.63 1.92 28.00
CA GLU A 431 5.87 1.76 26.57
C GLU A 431 5.43 2.97 25.74
N SER A 432 4.80 3.97 26.38
CA SER A 432 4.24 5.13 25.70
C SER A 432 5.29 6.16 25.24
N GLY A 433 6.40 6.30 25.97
CA GLY A 433 7.40 7.33 25.72
C GLY A 433 6.85 8.74 26.02
N ASP A 434 7.37 9.78 25.35
CA ASP A 434 6.77 11.12 25.38
C ASP A 434 5.56 11.16 24.43
N VAL A 435 4.37 11.38 25.00
CA VAL A 435 3.07 11.30 24.32
C VAL A 435 2.29 12.62 24.31
N GLY A 436 2.96 13.73 24.66
CA GLY A 436 2.35 15.07 24.65
C GLY A 436 1.32 15.30 25.76
N ASP A 437 0.36 16.19 25.52
CA ASP A 437 -0.61 16.68 26.52
C ASP A 437 -1.79 15.73 26.80
N ILE A 438 -1.64 14.42 26.58
CA ILE A 438 -2.72 13.44 26.81
C ILE A 438 -2.63 12.83 28.21
N GLU A 439 -3.74 12.87 28.96
CA GLU A 439 -3.86 12.23 30.26
C GLU A 439 -4.01 10.71 30.08
N LEU A 440 -3.06 9.94 30.62
CA LEU A 440 -3.08 8.48 30.55
C LEU A 440 -3.77 7.90 31.79
N ILE A 441 -4.83 7.11 31.56
CA ILE A 441 -5.56 6.38 32.59
C ILE A 441 -5.28 4.89 32.37
N GLU A 442 -4.55 4.29 33.31
CA GLU A 442 -4.23 2.87 33.27
C GLU A 442 -5.34 2.03 33.91
N VAL A 443 -5.78 0.98 33.22
CA VAL A 443 -6.80 0.05 33.72
C VAL A 443 -6.31 -1.39 33.59
N SER A 444 -6.60 -2.20 34.60
CA SER A 444 -6.31 -3.63 34.65
C SER A 444 -7.52 -4.48 34.29
N SER A 445 -8.73 -3.93 34.37
CA SER A 445 -9.98 -4.63 34.10
C SER A 445 -11.02 -3.76 33.41
N LEU A 446 -11.99 -4.40 32.75
CA LEU A 446 -13.13 -3.69 32.15
C LEU A 446 -13.98 -2.96 33.20
N SER A 447 -14.03 -3.45 34.44
CA SER A 447 -14.75 -2.80 35.53
C SER A 447 -14.13 -1.45 35.88
N GLU A 448 -12.80 -1.37 35.96
CA GLU A 448 -12.08 -0.11 36.18
C GLU A 448 -12.30 0.86 35.01
N ALA A 449 -12.28 0.36 33.77
CA ALA A 449 -12.57 1.19 32.60
C ALA A 449 -13.98 1.80 32.67
N VAL A 450 -14.97 1.03 33.12
CA VAL A 450 -16.35 1.50 33.33
C VAL A 450 -16.43 2.56 34.44
N GLU A 451 -15.70 2.38 35.54
CA GLU A 451 -15.62 3.34 36.64
C GLU A 451 -14.99 4.66 36.19
N HIS A 452 -13.89 4.63 35.45
CA HIS A 452 -13.25 5.85 34.94
C HIS A 452 -14.11 6.62 33.93
N LEU A 453 -15.01 5.94 33.20
CA LEU A 453 -15.86 6.56 32.19
C LEU A 453 -17.14 7.18 32.77
N TRP A 454 -17.71 6.59 33.83
CA TRP A 454 -19.06 6.95 34.32
C TRP A 454 -19.20 7.01 35.86
N GLY A 455 -18.12 6.83 36.61
CA GLY A 455 -18.07 6.79 38.08
C GLY A 455 -17.73 8.10 38.76
#